data_AF-A0A5E4AF18-F1
#
_entry.id   AF-A0A5E4AF18-F1
#
_cell.length_a   1.000
_cell.length_b   1.000
_cell.length_c   1.000
_cell.angle_alpha   90.00
_cell.angle_beta   90.00
_cell.angle_gamma   90.00
#
_symmetry.space_group_name_H-M   'P 1'
#
loop_
_entity.id
_entity.type
_entity.pdbx_description
1 polymer ?
#
loop_
_entity_poly.entity_id
_entity_poly.type
_entity_poly.pdbx_seq_one_letter_code
_entity_poly.pdbx_strand_id
1 'polypeptide(L)'
;WRFAFYLMITVAGIAFLYDKPWAYDLWEVWNGYPRQPLLPSQYWYYILEMSFYWSLLFSLGSDVKRKDFLANVIHHLAAISLMSFSWCANYIRSGTLVMIVHDVADIWLESAKMFSYAGWKQTCNTLFFIFSAIFFVSRLIIFPF
;
A
#
# COMPACT_ATOMS: atom_id res chain seq x y z
N TRP A 1 -15.04 5.39 -0.55
CA TRP A 1 -13.90 6.24 -0.92
C TRP A 1 -12.57 5.48 -0.83
N ARG A 2 -12.30 4.73 0.25
CA ARG A 2 -11.09 3.90 0.41
C ARG A 2 -10.82 2.98 -0.79
N PHE A 3 -11.80 2.17 -1.20
CA PHE A 3 -11.68 1.32 -2.40
C PHE A 3 -11.24 2.09 -3.65
N ALA A 4 -11.88 3.22 -3.95
CA ALA A 4 -11.55 4.02 -5.13
C ALA A 4 -10.12 4.55 -5.05
N PHE A 5 -9.67 4.99 -3.87
CA PHE A 5 -8.29 5.42 -3.67
C PHE A 5 -7.30 4.27 -3.92
N TYR A 6 -7.48 3.12 -3.28
CA TYR A 6 -6.60 1.95 -3.46
C TYR A 6 -6.55 1.47 -4.91
N LEU A 7 -7.68 1.49 -5.60
CA LEU A 7 -7.72 1.17 -7.03
C LEU A 7 -6.91 2.18 -7.86
N MET A 8 -7.13 3.47 -7.64
CA MET A 8 -6.43 4.53 -8.39
C MET A 8 -4.92 4.53 -8.12
N ILE A 9 -4.52 4.42 -6.86
CA ILE A 9 -3.10 4.46 -6.45
C ILE A 9 -2.35 3.21 -6.94
N THR A 10 -3.01 2.05 -6.96
CA THR A 10 -2.43 0.82 -7.53
C THR A 10 -2.24 0.93 -9.03
N VAL A 11 -3.25 1.44 -9.77
CA VAL A 11 -3.12 1.67 -11.21
C VAL A 11 -2.01 2.68 -11.50
N ALA A 12 -1.93 3.76 -10.73
CA ALA A 12 -0.87 4.76 -10.84
C ALA A 12 0.51 4.16 -10.52
N GLY A 13 0.62 3.32 -9.48
CA GLY A 13 1.85 2.64 -9.10
C GLY A 13 2.35 1.70 -10.18
N ILE A 14 1.46 0.91 -10.79
CA ILE A 14 1.79 0.07 -11.96
C ILE A 14 2.29 0.96 -13.11
N ALA A 15 1.57 2.04 -13.44
CA ALA A 15 1.95 2.93 -14.54
C ALA A 15 3.31 3.63 -14.30
N PHE A 16 3.60 4.05 -13.08
CA PHE A 16 4.84 4.75 -12.71
C PHE A 16 6.06 3.83 -12.54
N LEU A 17 5.84 2.53 -12.35
CA LEU A 17 6.89 1.52 -12.20
C LEU A 17 7.11 0.69 -13.47
N TYR A 18 6.16 0.68 -14.42
CA TYR A 18 6.23 -0.15 -15.63
C TYR A 18 7.51 0.07 -16.47
N ASP A 19 8.00 1.30 -16.56
CA ASP A 19 9.18 1.63 -17.35
C ASP A 19 10.48 1.65 -16.51
N LYS A 20 10.44 1.20 -15.25
CA LYS A 20 11.56 1.32 -14.32
C LYS A 20 12.35 0.01 -14.18
N PRO A 21 13.69 0.05 -14.28
CA PRO A 21 14.50 -1.16 -14.24
C PRO A 21 14.40 -1.90 -12.89
N TRP A 22 14.27 -1.15 -11.79
CA TRP A 22 14.13 -1.73 -10.45
C TRP A 22 12.81 -2.46 -10.19
N ALA A 23 11.82 -2.34 -11.09
CA ALA A 23 10.61 -3.15 -11.03
C ALA A 23 10.84 -4.59 -11.51
N TYR A 24 11.89 -4.82 -12.31
CA TYR A 24 12.21 -6.12 -12.89
C TYR A 24 13.48 -6.74 -12.31
N ASP A 25 14.46 -5.90 -11.95
CA ASP A 25 15.69 -6.32 -11.28
C ASP A 25 15.82 -5.62 -9.92
N LEU A 26 15.67 -6.38 -8.84
CA LEU A 26 15.76 -5.86 -7.48
C LEU A 26 17.15 -5.31 -7.14
N TRP A 27 18.20 -5.73 -7.86
CA TRP A 27 19.54 -5.19 -7.63
C TRP A 27 19.63 -3.71 -8.01
N GLU A 28 18.86 -3.27 -9.00
CA GLU A 28 18.78 -1.87 -9.45
C GLU A 28 18.15 -0.94 -8.40
N VAL A 29 17.48 -1.49 -7.37
CA VAL A 29 17.02 -0.74 -6.20
C VAL A 29 18.21 -0.11 -5.45
N TRP A 30 19.35 -0.78 -5.40
CA TRP A 30 20.54 -0.34 -4.67
C TRP A 30 21.51 0.47 -5.53
N ASN A 31 21.36 0.40 -6.85
CA ASN A 31 22.23 1.10 -7.78
C ASN A 31 22.19 2.62 -7.55
N GLY A 32 23.36 3.22 -7.31
CA GLY A 32 23.51 4.64 -7.01
C GLY A 32 23.07 5.09 -5.61
N TYR A 33 22.72 4.18 -4.70
CA TYR A 33 22.46 4.52 -3.29
C TYR A 33 23.76 5.03 -2.61
N PRO A 34 23.73 6.08 -1.77
CA PRO A 34 22.56 6.82 -1.28
C PRO A 34 22.13 8.02 -2.14
N ARG A 35 22.81 8.31 -3.26
CA ARG A 35 22.51 9.47 -4.12
C ARG A 35 21.68 9.08 -5.33
N GLN A 36 20.46 8.64 -5.07
CA GLN A 36 19.50 8.33 -6.13
C GLN A 36 18.72 9.59 -6.53
N PRO A 37 18.60 9.90 -7.83
CA PRO A 37 17.81 11.04 -8.28
C PRO A 37 16.31 10.78 -8.05
N LEU A 38 15.64 11.74 -7.44
CA LEU A 38 14.19 11.68 -7.22
C LEU A 38 13.46 12.06 -8.50
N LEU A 39 12.80 11.08 -9.10
CA LEU A 39 11.94 11.28 -10.26
C LEU A 39 10.59 11.87 -9.85
N PRO A 40 9.97 12.77 -10.65
CA PRO A 40 8.69 13.38 -10.31
C PRO A 40 7.54 12.38 -10.09
N SER A 41 7.49 11.29 -10.87
CA SER A 41 6.49 10.23 -10.72
C SER A 41 6.57 9.55 -9.34
N GLN A 42 7.79 9.26 -8.89
CA GLN A 42 8.07 8.62 -7.60
C GLN A 42 7.78 9.58 -6.46
N TYR A 43 8.11 10.87 -6.62
CA TYR A 43 7.72 11.92 -5.66
C TYR A 43 6.21 11.93 -5.45
N TRP A 44 5.43 12.06 -6.52
CA TRP A 44 3.97 12.17 -6.41
C TRP A 44 3.35 10.89 -5.86
N TYR A 45 3.81 9.72 -6.30
CA TYR A 45 3.35 8.43 -5.80
C TYR A 45 3.54 8.34 -4.28
N TYR A 46 4.74 8.64 -3.80
CA TYR A 46 5.09 8.57 -2.38
C TYR A 46 4.31 9.58 -1.52
N ILE A 47 4.21 10.82 -1.98
CA ILE A 47 3.51 11.89 -1.23
C ILE A 47 2.02 11.63 -1.17
N LEU A 48 1.40 11.16 -2.27
CA LEU A 48 -0.03 10.82 -2.29
C LEU A 48 -0.35 9.67 -1.33
N GLU A 49 0.47 8.62 -1.36
CA GLU A 49 0.26 7.45 -0.51
C GLU A 49 0.47 7.80 0.97
N MET A 50 1.54 8.54 1.30
CA MET A 50 1.78 8.99 2.67
C MET A 50 0.64 9.89 3.18
N SER A 51 0.19 10.83 2.35
CA SER A 51 -0.91 11.74 2.70
C SER A 51 -2.22 11.00 2.95
N PHE A 52 -2.47 9.93 2.18
CA PHE A 52 -3.63 9.08 2.39
C PHE A 52 -3.57 8.32 3.72
N TYR A 53 -2.42 7.72 4.06
CA TYR A 53 -2.26 7.06 5.37
C TYR A 53 -2.43 8.03 6.56
N TRP A 54 -1.95 9.27 6.43
CA TRP A 54 -2.24 10.33 7.40
C TRP A 54 -3.74 10.64 7.48
N SER A 55 -4.43 10.74 6.34
CA SER A 55 -5.88 10.98 6.32
C SER A 55 -6.67 9.85 7.00
N LEU A 56 -6.23 8.60 6.86
CA LEU A 56 -6.80 7.44 7.54
C LEU A 56 -6.59 7.53 9.06
N LEU A 57 -5.39 7.91 9.49
CA LEU A 57 -5.07 8.10 10.91
C LEU A 57 -5.95 9.16 11.57
N PHE A 58 -6.18 10.29 10.89
CA PHE A 58 -7.07 11.33 11.42
C PHE A 58 -8.54 10.93 11.39
N SER A 59 -8.98 10.23 10.32
CA SER A 59 -10.35 9.73 10.20
C SER A 59 -10.70 8.70 11.27
N LEU A 60 -9.71 7.95 11.77
CA LEU A 60 -9.89 7.01 12.88
C LEU A 60 -10.39 7.70 14.17
N GLY A 61 -10.10 8.98 14.37
CA GLY A 61 -10.62 9.75 15.51
C GLY A 61 -12.13 9.94 15.50
N SER A 62 -12.74 9.96 14.30
CA SER A 62 -14.19 10.06 14.10
C SER A 62 -14.91 8.72 13.90
N ASP A 63 -14.16 7.64 13.62
CA ASP A 63 -14.74 6.31 13.40
C ASP A 63 -15.18 5.65 14.71
N VAL A 64 -16.19 4.78 14.63
CA VAL A 64 -16.69 4.00 15.78
C VAL A 64 -15.58 3.08 16.29
N LYS A 65 -15.17 3.28 17.55
CA LYS A 65 -14.11 2.49 18.19
C LYS A 65 -14.54 1.03 18.32
N ARG A 66 -13.84 0.15 17.58
CA ARG A 66 -13.97 -1.31 17.67
C ARG A 66 -12.88 -1.89 18.57
N LYS A 67 -13.00 -3.17 18.96
CA LYS A 67 -12.04 -3.84 19.87
C LYS A 67 -10.61 -3.87 19.32
N ASP A 68 -10.47 -3.84 18.00
CA ASP A 68 -9.23 -3.83 17.22
C ASP A 68 -8.71 -2.41 16.92
N PHE A 69 -9.35 -1.36 17.45
CA PHE A 69 -9.00 0.03 17.17
C PHE A 69 -7.53 0.35 17.47
N LEU A 70 -7.03 -0.03 18.64
CA LEU A 70 -5.66 0.26 19.05
C LEU A 70 -4.63 -0.43 18.13
N ALA A 71 -4.88 -1.69 17.80
CA ALA A 71 -4.03 -2.44 16.88
C ALA A 71 -3.99 -1.77 15.50
N ASN A 72 -5.15 -1.29 15.00
CA ASN A 72 -5.22 -0.58 13.73
C ASN A 72 -4.49 0.77 13.76
N VAL A 73 -4.58 1.53 14.86
CA VAL A 73 -3.83 2.80 15.03
C VAL A 73 -2.33 2.55 15.05
N ILE A 74 -1.86 1.58 15.85
CA ILE A 74 -0.44 1.22 15.91
C ILE A 74 0.07 0.78 14.54
N HIS A 75 -0.74 0.01 13.80
CA HIS A 75 -0.40 -0.40 12.44
C HIS A 75 -0.23 0.79 11.49
N HIS A 76 -1.15 1.75 11.50
CA HIS A 76 -1.04 2.95 10.65
C HIS A 76 0.17 3.81 11.04
N LEU A 77 0.44 3.97 12.34
CA LEU A 77 1.63 4.69 12.82
C LEU A 77 2.92 4.00 12.39
N ALA A 78 2.97 2.67 12.43
CA ALA A 78 4.11 1.91 11.95
C ALA A 78 4.32 2.09 10.44
N ALA A 79 3.26 2.01 9.63
CA ALA A 79 3.32 2.25 8.19
C ALA A 79 3.82 3.66 7.86
N ILE A 80 3.25 4.70 8.48
CA ILE A 80 3.69 6.09 8.29
C ILE A 80 5.15 6.27 8.70
N SER A 81 5.58 5.64 9.80
CA SER A 81 6.96 5.72 10.27
C SER A 81 7.93 5.05 9.29
N LEU A 82 7.58 3.87 8.76
CA LEU A 82 8.37 3.16 7.75
C LEU A 82 8.52 3.97 6.46
N MET A 83 7.42 4.55 5.98
CA MET A 83 7.43 5.43 4.81
C MET A 83 8.26 6.69 5.07
N SER A 84 8.11 7.33 6.23
CA SER A 84 8.88 8.52 6.58
C SER A 84 10.38 8.21 6.66
N PHE A 85 10.74 7.07 7.25
CA PHE A 85 12.13 6.61 7.30
C PHE A 85 12.69 6.30 5.91
N SER A 86 11.93 5.60 5.07
CA SER A 86 12.34 5.31 3.69
C SER A 86 12.53 6.60 2.88
N TRP A 87 11.69 7.62 3.10
CA TRP A 87 11.87 8.94 2.50
C TRP A 87 13.16 9.64 2.96
N CYS A 88 13.36 9.75 4.28
CA CYS A 88 14.52 10.43 4.85
C CYS A 88 15.85 9.74 4.51
N ALA A 89 15.86 8.41 4.41
CA ALA A 89 17.03 7.63 4.05
C ALA A 89 17.25 7.50 2.54
N ASN A 90 16.41 8.12 1.71
CA ASN A 90 16.45 8.00 0.24
C ASN A 90 16.28 6.56 -0.29
N TYR A 91 15.53 5.71 0.42
CA TYR A 91 15.12 4.39 -0.04
C TYR A 91 13.88 4.44 -0.94
N ILE A 92 13.81 5.44 -1.83
CA ILE A 92 12.60 5.73 -2.62
C ILE A 92 12.27 4.58 -3.57
N ARG A 93 13.27 4.02 -4.27
CA ARG A 93 13.06 2.89 -5.19
C ARG A 93 12.48 1.68 -4.46
N SER A 94 13.11 1.28 -3.36
CA SER A 94 12.65 0.17 -2.50
C SER A 94 11.24 0.45 -1.97
N GLY A 95 11.03 1.65 -1.41
CA GLY A 95 9.74 2.07 -0.87
C GLY A 95 8.61 1.99 -1.89
N THR A 96 8.85 2.42 -3.14
CA THR A 96 7.82 2.32 -4.20
C THR A 96 7.42 0.88 -4.53
N LEU A 97 8.35 -0.08 -4.44
CA LEU A 97 8.04 -1.50 -4.65
C LEU A 97 7.28 -2.09 -3.46
N VAL A 98 7.66 -1.74 -2.24
CA VAL A 98 6.98 -2.20 -1.03
C VAL A 98 5.53 -1.69 -1.01
N MET A 99 5.33 -0.40 -1.32
CA MET A 99 4.00 0.24 -1.41
C MET A 99 3.06 -0.50 -2.37
N ILE A 100 3.47 -0.68 -3.64
CA ILE A 100 2.60 -1.34 -4.64
C ILE A 100 2.26 -2.79 -4.26
N VAL A 101 3.19 -3.54 -3.69
CA VAL A 101 2.97 -4.94 -3.28
C VAL A 101 1.99 -5.04 -2.10
N HIS A 102 1.98 -4.05 -1.22
CA HIS A 102 1.04 -3.99 -0.10
C HIS A 102 -0.36 -3.52 -0.55
N ASP A 103 -0.43 -2.48 -1.37
CA ASP A 103 -1.69 -1.85 -1.81
C ASP A 103 -2.58 -2.75 -2.67
N VAL A 104 -1.99 -3.65 -3.49
CA VAL A 104 -2.74 -4.54 -4.38
C VAL A 104 -3.72 -5.44 -3.61
N ALA A 105 -3.36 -5.89 -2.41
CA ALA A 105 -4.24 -6.71 -1.59
C ALA A 105 -5.43 -5.90 -1.04
N ASP A 106 -5.19 -4.63 -0.69
CA ASP A 106 -6.18 -3.79 0.00
C ASP A 106 -7.38 -3.41 -0.90
N ILE A 107 -7.21 -3.43 -2.23
CA ILE A 107 -8.33 -3.31 -3.19
C ILE A 107 -9.40 -4.37 -2.91
N TRP A 108 -8.98 -5.62 -2.73
CA TRP A 108 -9.89 -6.76 -2.55
C TRP A 108 -10.54 -6.73 -1.18
N LEU A 109 -9.79 -6.32 -0.15
CA LEU A 109 -10.29 -6.16 1.21
C LEU A 109 -11.37 -5.06 1.29
N GLU A 110 -11.10 -3.90 0.70
CA GLU A 110 -12.07 -2.80 0.68
C GLU A 110 -13.29 -3.12 -0.19
N SER A 111 -13.10 -3.88 -1.29
CA SER A 111 -14.22 -4.43 -2.07
C SER A 111 -15.09 -5.37 -1.23
N ALA A 112 -14.49 -6.31 -0.51
CA ALA A 112 -15.23 -7.24 0.34
C ALA A 112 -16.05 -6.50 1.41
N LYS A 113 -15.48 -5.46 2.03
CA LYS A 113 -16.22 -4.60 2.97
C LYS A 113 -17.42 -3.91 2.32
N MET A 114 -17.26 -3.36 1.10
CA MET A 114 -18.36 -2.73 0.36
C MET A 114 -19.51 -3.72 0.10
N PHE A 115 -19.20 -4.94 -0.37
CA PHE A 115 -20.22 -5.97 -0.59
C PHE A 115 -20.83 -6.51 0.71
N SER A 116 -20.06 -6.53 1.81
CA SER A 116 -20.59 -6.82 3.14
C SER A 116 -21.61 -5.78 3.58
N TYR A 117 -21.36 -4.48 3.31
CA TYR A 117 -22.33 -3.42 3.61
C TYR A 117 -23.57 -3.49 2.73
N ALA A 118 -23.44 -3.98 1.49
CA ALA A 118 -24.57 -4.24 0.59
C ALA A 118 -25.36 -5.53 0.91
N GLY A 119 -24.93 -6.32 1.91
CA GLY A 119 -25.59 -7.57 2.30
C GLY A 119 -25.30 -8.78 1.41
N TRP A 120 -24.37 -8.67 0.45
CA TRP A 120 -24.05 -9.75 -0.50
C TRP A 120 -22.97 -10.70 0.06
N LYS A 121 -23.40 -11.60 0.95
CA LYS A 121 -22.51 -12.49 1.71
C LYS A 121 -21.66 -13.42 0.83
N GLN A 122 -22.22 -13.98 -0.25
CA GLN A 122 -21.49 -14.90 -1.12
C GLN A 122 -20.33 -14.19 -1.82
N THR A 123 -20.59 -13.05 -2.45
CA THR A 123 -19.58 -12.21 -3.10
C THR A 123 -18.52 -11.72 -2.11
N CYS A 124 -18.94 -11.32 -0.91
CA CYS A 124 -18.02 -10.93 0.17
C CYS A 124 -17.03 -12.07 0.53
N ASN A 125 -17.53 -13.29 0.71
CA ASN A 125 -16.69 -14.44 1.06
C ASN A 125 -15.70 -14.78 -0.06
N THR A 126 -16.14 -14.73 -1.32
CA THR A 126 -15.26 -14.95 -2.48
C THR A 126 -14.17 -13.89 -2.56
N LEU A 127 -14.51 -12.60 -2.40
CA LEU A 127 -13.53 -11.52 -2.42
C LEU A 127 -12.55 -11.60 -1.25
N PHE A 128 -13.03 -12.01 -0.07
CA PHE A 128 -12.16 -12.21 1.09
C PHE A 128 -11.17 -13.36 0.87
N PHE A 129 -11.58 -14.42 0.19
CA PHE A 129 -10.67 -15.51 -0.19
C PHE A 129 -9.60 -15.04 -1.18
N ILE A 130 -10.00 -14.27 -2.20
CA ILE A 130 -9.08 -13.67 -3.17
C ILE A 130 -8.09 -12.74 -2.46
N PHE A 131 -8.58 -11.86 -1.58
CA PHE A 131 -7.76 -11.03 -0.70
C PHE A 131 -6.72 -11.87 0.05
N SER A 132 -7.15 -12.94 0.73
CA SER A 132 -6.27 -13.78 1.55
C SER A 132 -5.15 -14.41 0.72
N ALA A 133 -5.48 -14.89 -0.49
CA ALA A 133 -4.50 -15.47 -1.39
C ALA A 133 -3.49 -14.42 -1.88
N ILE A 134 -3.97 -13.26 -2.34
CA ILE A 134 -3.11 -12.18 -2.85
C ILE A 134 -2.22 -11.63 -1.73
N PHE A 135 -2.79 -11.41 -0.54
CA PHE A 135 -2.05 -10.97 0.64
C PHE A 135 -0.90 -11.93 0.99
N PHE A 136 -1.18 -13.25 0.96
CA PHE A 136 -0.18 -14.26 1.25
C PHE A 136 0.95 -14.25 0.21
N VAL A 137 0.59 -14.25 -1.08
CA VAL A 137 1.58 -14.23 -2.17
C VAL A 137 2.40 -12.95 -2.14
N SER A 138 1.75 -11.80 -2.02
CA SER A 138 2.43 -10.50 -2.10
C SER A 138 3.44 -10.30 -0.96
N ARG A 139 3.08 -10.73 0.26
CA ARG A 139 3.93 -10.51 1.45
C ARG A 139 4.93 -11.61 1.75
N LEU A 140 4.70 -12.86 1.32
CA LEU A 140 5.59 -13.98 1.64
C LEU A 140 6.37 -14.52 0.45
N ILE A 141 5.94 -14.26 -0.79
CA ILE A 141 6.55 -14.85 -1.99
C ILE A 141 7.27 -13.82 -2.84
N ILE A 142 6.68 -12.63 -3.05
CA ILE A 142 7.25 -11.63 -3.98
C ILE A 142 8.46 -10.91 -3.38
N PHE A 143 8.42 -10.59 -2.08
CA PHE A 143 9.54 -10.00 -1.34
C PHE A 143 9.81 -10.77 -0.04
N PRO A 144 10.38 -11.99 -0.11
CA PRO A 144 10.68 -12.73 1.12
C PRO A 144 11.97 -12.26 1.81
N PHE A 145 12.77 -11.39 1.17
CA PHE A 145 14.12 -10.98 1.63
C PHE A 145 14.45 -9.55 1.20
#